data_AF-A0A3A9V8F7-F1
#
_entry.id   AF-A0A3A9V8F7-F1
#
_cell.length_a   1.000
_cell.length_b   1.000
_cell.length_c   1.000
_cell.angle_alpha   90.00
_cell.angle_beta   90.00
_cell.angle_gamma   90.00
#
_symmetry.space_group_name_H-M   'P 1'
#
loop_
_entity.id
_entity.type
_entity.pdbx_description
1 polymer ?
#
loop_
_entity_poly.entity_id
_entity_poly.type
_entity_poly.pdbx_seq_one_letter_code
_entity_poly.pdbx_strand_id
1 'polypeptide(L)' 'MLNTYYKDLTKENKQFAIHRIASKTDFTEEIVKRVLQRYNPLMEIQENRIVINRNSYHKLVREIYKENVLSR' A
#
# COMPACT_ATOMS: atom_id res chain seq x y z
N MET A 1 -7.16 6.27 16.85
CA MET A 1 -7.40 6.48 15.42
C MET A 1 -8.10 5.23 14.86
N LEU A 2 -8.98 5.39 13.86
CA LEU A 2 -9.73 4.28 13.28
C LEU A 2 -8.91 3.65 12.14
N ASN A 3 -8.85 2.32 12.09
CA ASN A 3 -8.34 1.60 10.93
C ASN A 3 -9.25 1.87 9.72
N THR A 4 -8.68 2.25 8.59
CA THR A 4 -9.43 2.62 7.38
C THR A 4 -8.92 1.84 6.19
N TYR A 5 -9.82 1.37 5.32
CA TYR A 5 -9.42 0.70 4.09
C TYR A 5 -8.79 1.70 3.12
N TYR A 6 -7.81 1.24 2.34
CA TYR A 6 -7.12 2.09 1.35
C TYR A 6 -8.08 2.87 0.43
N LYS A 7 -9.17 2.25 -0.02
CA LYS A 7 -10.19 2.89 -0.89
C LYS A 7 -10.90 4.05 -0.22
N ASP A 8 -11.03 4.03 1.10
CA ASP A 8 -11.76 5.03 1.89
C ASP A 8 -10.84 6.17 2.38
N LEU A 9 -9.53 6.06 2.13
CA LEU A 9 -8.59 7.14 2.41
C LEU A 9 -8.81 8.36 1.51
N THR A 10 -8.46 9.53 2.05
CA THR A 10 -8.37 10.79 1.28
C THR A 10 -7.32 10.66 0.17
N LYS A 11 -7.41 11.52 -0.85
CA LYS A 11 -6.47 11.52 -1.98
C LYS A 11 -5.02 11.70 -1.53
N GLU A 12 -4.79 12.60 -0.58
CA GLU A 12 -3.48 12.86 0.03
C GLU A 12 -2.96 11.63 0.76
N ASN A 13 -3.80 11.01 1.61
CA ASN A 13 -3.44 9.80 2.34
C ASN A 13 -3.15 8.61 1.43
N LYS A 14 -3.85 8.50 0.30
CA LYS A 14 -3.56 7.49 -0.73
C LYS A 14 -2.19 7.71 -1.35
N GLN A 15 -1.87 8.94 -1.75
CA GLN A 15 -0.56 9.28 -2.31
C GLN A 15 0.56 9.02 -1.29
N PHE A 16 0.35 9.41 -0.03
CA PHE A 16 1.27 9.13 1.05
C PHE A 16 1.50 7.63 1.24
N ALA A 17 0.43 6.83 1.26
CA ALA A 17 0.51 5.37 1.36
C ALA A 17 1.31 4.75 0.21
N ILE A 18 1.00 5.14 -1.03
CA ILE A 18 1.71 4.68 -2.23
C ILE A 18 3.20 4.98 -2.11
N HIS A 19 3.56 6.25 -1.87
CA HIS A 19 4.94 6.70 -1.82
C HIS A 19 5.76 5.97 -0.76
N ARG A 20 5.20 5.80 0.44
CA ARG A 20 5.90 5.13 1.56
C ARG A 20 6.08 3.64 1.31
N ILE A 21 5.08 2.96 0.76
CA ILE A 21 5.17 1.53 0.45
C ILE A 21 6.14 1.31 -0.71
N ALA A 22 6.08 2.13 -1.76
CA ALA A 22 7.03 2.12 -2.87
C ALA A 22 8.48 2.27 -2.38
N SER A 23 8.75 3.31 -1.58
CA SER A 23 10.08 3.54 -0.97
C SER A 23 10.54 2.37 -0.09
N LYS A 24 9.63 1.72 0.65
CA LYS A 24 10.00 0.60 1.54
C LYS A 24 10.25 -0.71 0.81
N THR A 25 9.64 -0.90 -0.36
CA THR A 25 9.66 -2.16 -1.12
C THR A 25 10.52 -2.10 -2.38
N ASP A 26 11.05 -0.92 -2.71
CA ASP A 26 11.87 -0.66 -3.90
C ASP A 26 11.13 -0.98 -5.22
N PHE A 27 9.83 -0.72 -5.26
CA PHE A 27 8.99 -0.83 -6.45
C PHE A 27 8.45 0.53 -6.88
N THR A 28 8.05 0.63 -8.16
CA THR A 28 7.47 1.87 -8.68
C THR A 28 6.13 2.17 -8.02
N GLU A 29 5.83 3.45 -7.84
CA GLU A 29 4.56 3.91 -7.30
C GLU A 29 3.36 3.42 -8.13
N GLU A 30 3.54 3.22 -9.43
CA GLU A 30 2.50 2.71 -10.31
C GLU A 30 2.09 1.27 -9.96
N ILE A 31 3.07 0.37 -9.78
CA ILE A 31 2.81 -1.03 -9.40
C ILE A 31 2.13 -1.08 -8.03
N VAL A 32 2.68 -0.32 -7.07
CA VAL A 32 2.13 -0.23 -5.72
C VAL A 32 0.70 0.30 -5.74
N LYS A 33 0.42 1.35 -6.52
CA LYS A 33 -0.93 1.93 -6.68
C LYS A 33 -1.92 0.89 -7.20
N ARG A 34 -1.57 0.15 -8.26
CA ARG A 34 -2.45 -0.90 -8.83
C ARG A 34 -2.76 -1.96 -7.78
N VAL A 35 -1.75 -2.41 -7.05
CA VAL A 35 -1.92 -3.45 -6.02
C VAL A 35 -2.75 -2.94 -4.86
N LEU A 36 -2.51 -1.72 -4.35
CA LEU A 36 -3.31 -1.14 -3.26
C LEU A 36 -4.78 -0.95 -3.65
N GLN A 37 -5.06 -0.54 -4.90
CA GLN A 37 -6.43 -0.41 -5.40
C GLN A 37 -7.18 -1.75 -5.45
N ARG A 38 -6.49 -2.82 -5.84
CA ARG A 38 -7.06 -4.18 -5.94
C ARG A 38 -7.16 -4.86 -4.59
N TYR A 39 -6.08 -4.87 -3.81
CA TYR A 39 -5.98 -5.56 -2.53
C TYR A 39 -6.75 -4.84 -1.41
N ASN A 40 -6.87 -3.51 -1.49
CA ASN A 40 -7.56 -2.67 -0.53
C ASN A 40 -7.22 -2.98 0.94
N PRO A 41 -5.94 -2.91 1.35
CA PRO A 41 -5.56 -3.27 2.71
C PRO A 41 -6.15 -2.29 3.73
N LEU A 42 -6.50 -2.83 4.90
CA LEU A 42 -6.79 -2.05 6.08
C LEU A 42 -5.49 -1.45 6.63
N MET A 43 -5.47 -0.14 6.83
CA MET A 43 -4.30 0.58 7.33
C MET A 43 -4.69 1.72 8.25
N GLU A 44 -3.74 2.12 9.09
CA GLU A 44 -3.84 3.28 9.95
C GLU A 44 -2.78 4.30 9.54
N ILE A 45 -3.14 5.58 9.51
CA ILE A 45 -2.21 6.66 9.24
C ILE A 45 -1.98 7.42 10.55
N GLN A 46 -0.75 7.36 11.06
CA GLN A 46 -0.33 8.03 12.29
C GLN A 46 0.79 9.00 11.95
N GLU A 47 0.56 10.31 12.07
CA GLU A 47 1.59 11.38 12.14
C GLU A 47 2.88 11.09 11.32
N ASN A 48 2.76 10.73 10.03
CA ASN A 48 3.84 10.34 9.08
C ASN A 48 4.23 8.85 8.98
N ARG A 49 3.37 7.94 9.40
CA ARG A 49 3.56 6.48 9.25
C ARG A 49 2.27 5.84 8.76
N ILE A 50 2.42 4.80 7.94
CA ILE A 50 1.34 3.87 7.63
C ILE A 50 1.59 2.62 8.45
N VAL A 51 0.61 2.26 9.26
CA VAL A 51 0.61 1.02 10.03
C VAL A 51 -0.30 0.04 9.32
N ILE A 52 0.26 -1.12 8.96
CA ILE A 52 -0.47 -2.24 8.37
C ILE A 52 -0.17 -3.45 9.24
N ASN A 53 -1.20 -4.25 9.55
CA ASN A 53 -0.98 -5.52 10.25
C ASN A 53 0.07 -6.35 9.50
N ARG A 54 1.01 -6.94 10.24
CA ARG A 54 2.14 -7.71 9.67
C ARG A 54 1.72 -8.74 8.63
N ASN A 55 0.64 -9.49 8.87
CA ASN A 55 0.16 -10.51 7.93
C ASN A 55 -0.38 -9.89 6.64
N SER A 56 -1.15 -8.80 6.77
CA SER A 56 -1.64 -8.04 5.62
C SER A 56 -0.49 -7.39 4.84
N TYR A 57 0.54 -6.92 5.54
CA TYR A 57 1.75 -6.37 4.91
C TYR A 57 2.52 -7.42 4.12
N HIS A 58 2.77 -8.61 4.69
CA HIS A 58 3.44 -9.70 3.96
C HIS A 58 2.66 -10.14 2.72
N LYS A 59 1.33 -10.24 2.81
CA LYS A 59 0.46 -10.53 1.67
C LYS A 59 0.56 -9.42 0.62
N LEU A 60 0.47 -8.16 1.04
CA LEU A 60 0.59 -7.00 0.17
C LEU A 60 1.92 -7.01 -0.61
N VAL A 61 3.05 -7.19 0.08
CA VAL A 61 4.38 -7.25 -0.55
C VAL A 61 4.46 -8.40 -1.56
N ARG A 62 3.89 -9.57 -1.24
CA ARG A 62 3.82 -10.69 -2.19
C ARG A 62 3.02 -10.35 -3.44
N GLU A 63 1.90 -9.65 -3.31
CA GLU A 63 1.10 -9.21 -4.45
C GLU A 63 1.81 -8.11 -5.28
N ILE A 64 2.55 -7.21 -4.63
CA ILE A 64 3.39 -6.21 -5.32
C ILE A 64 4.46 -6.90 -6.16
N TYR A 65 5.15 -7.89 -5.58
CA TYR A 65 6.16 -8.67 -6.30
C TYR A 65 5.57 -9.38 -7.53
N LYS A 66 4.41 -10.05 -7.37
CA LYS A 66 3.72 -10.71 -8.49
C LYS A 66 3.36 -9.72 -9.60
N GLU A 67 2.79 -8.58 -9.25
CA GLU A 67 2.40 -7.54 -10.22
C GLU A 67 3.63 -7.02 -10.99
N ASN A 68 4.76 -6.82 -10.31
CA ASN A 68 6.01 -6.41 -10.95
C ASN A 68 6.53 -7.47 -11.94
N VAL A 69 6.43 -8.75 -11.60
CA VAL A 69 6.82 -9.84 -12.52
C VAL A 69 5.90 -9.90 -13.74
N LEU A 70 4.59 -9.67 -13.56
CA LEU A 70 3.61 -9.67 -14.66
C LEU A 70 3.69 -8.43 -15.56
N SER A 71 4.25 -7.33 -15.05
CA SER A 71 4.36 -6.06 -15.78
C SER A 71 5.67 -5.91 -16.59
N ARG A 72 6.53 -6.93 -16.56
CA ARG A 72 7.77 -7.03 -17.34
C ARG A 72 7.58 -7.96 -18.53
#